data_AF-A0AAV2R747-F1
#
_entry.id   AF-A0AAV2R747-F1
#
_cell.length_a   1.000
_cell.length_b   1.000
_cell.length_c   1.000
_cell.angle_alpha   90.00
_cell.angle_beta   90.00
_cell.angle_gamma   90.00
#
_symmetry.space_group_name_H-M   'P 1'
#
loop_
_entity.id
_entity.type
_entity.pdbx_description
1 polymer ?
#
loop_
_entity_poly.entity_id
_entity_poly.type
_entity_poly.pdbx_seq_one_letter_code
_entity_poly.pdbx_strand_id
1 'polypeptide(L)'
;MEDDLSKSSSKGCHHWLRRELRIKKELLPIKIVTFLYQGGIVAYMPFLTLHMMGMGITMTQIGFTYACMPFASIIGPPIAGILADRFGNYKLVLIMVMFMTAGLHHMLLYVPYNEPERISLSCGPGGYNLTSDSYHHCIQKNNYTLQGIHLKDCKFTCEEPDQNVNVCYNDDICLTYNSTQKVSFNISIALASENDDQEGVLDHIERVNYSRQPLTCSNHCRLNCQISGVADCVTKEFSLEYTFWIYLSTRLLATLFLGPSFTMLDASALALVKEHKGEFGKQRITGMIGGAVIPLLAGILVDFHSNQLGYQEFMSAFYLGNGLILIGIICLAFMTVKVEAQRSNFWADLKKLVSRIEIDIFLFMILLLGTSWGFIEMFLFIRLKELGATNFLMGLTMTVGFGVSLPFLFIADAIIEKVGRPSIFTLSFFMYGVRLIGYSLITNPWMCFPFEFLEVITFQLTWVAAVTYC
;
A
#
# COMPACT_ATOMS: atom_id res chain seq x y z
N MET A 1 40.82 -33.35 -11.90
CA MET A 1 40.77 -32.21 -12.84
C MET A 1 39.46 -31.42 -12.71
N GLU A 2 38.37 -32.01 -12.20
CA GLU A 2 37.11 -31.29 -11.91
C GLU A 2 37.14 -30.41 -10.63
N ASP A 3 37.97 -30.74 -9.63
CA ASP A 3 38.06 -29.96 -8.38
C ASP A 3 38.84 -28.64 -8.48
N ASP A 4 39.70 -28.47 -9.49
CA ASP A 4 40.46 -27.22 -9.71
C ASP A 4 39.69 -26.22 -10.59
N LEU A 5 38.73 -26.69 -11.40
CA LEU A 5 37.83 -25.82 -12.18
C LEU A 5 36.76 -25.16 -11.28
N SER A 6 36.28 -25.85 -10.23
CA SER A 6 35.33 -25.27 -9.26
C SER A 6 35.98 -24.20 -8.36
N LYS A 7 37.25 -24.41 -7.96
CA LYS A 7 38.02 -23.45 -7.13
C LYS A 7 38.48 -22.21 -7.91
N SER A 8 38.73 -22.32 -9.21
CA SER A 8 39.04 -21.18 -10.09
C SER A 8 37.81 -20.27 -10.32
N SER A 9 36.63 -20.87 -10.55
CA SER A 9 35.37 -20.13 -10.71
C SER A 9 34.91 -19.43 -9.42
N SER A 10 35.09 -20.06 -8.26
CA SER A 10 34.75 -19.48 -6.95
C SER A 10 35.61 -18.26 -6.59
N LYS A 11 36.93 -18.33 -6.83
CA LYS A 11 37.85 -17.18 -6.62
C LYS A 11 37.58 -16.04 -7.60
N GLY A 12 37.22 -16.36 -8.84
CA GLY A 12 36.79 -15.39 -9.86
C GLY A 12 35.50 -14.67 -9.46
N CYS A 13 34.49 -15.42 -9.03
CA CYS A 13 33.20 -14.86 -8.58
C CYS A 13 33.37 -13.97 -7.34
N HIS A 14 34.14 -14.39 -6.34
CA HIS A 14 34.32 -13.61 -5.12
C HIS A 14 35.14 -12.33 -5.34
N HIS A 15 36.15 -12.38 -6.23
CA HIS A 15 36.93 -11.22 -6.64
C HIS A 15 36.15 -10.28 -7.56
N TRP A 16 35.36 -10.83 -8.49
CA TRP A 16 34.41 -10.09 -9.33
C TRP A 16 33.38 -9.37 -8.44
N LEU A 17 32.72 -10.08 -7.53
CA LEU A 17 31.73 -9.53 -6.60
C LEU A 17 32.34 -8.42 -5.73
N ARG A 18 33.57 -8.60 -5.22
CA ARG A 18 34.27 -7.58 -4.43
C ARG A 18 34.63 -6.34 -5.26
N ARG A 19 34.95 -6.51 -6.55
CA ARG A 19 35.19 -5.40 -7.49
C ARG A 19 33.89 -4.66 -7.82
N GLU A 20 32.82 -5.39 -8.07
CA GLU A 20 31.50 -4.84 -8.42
C GLU A 20 30.81 -4.15 -7.22
N LEU A 21 31.06 -4.62 -6.00
CA LEU A 21 30.58 -4.01 -4.74
C LEU A 21 31.44 -2.83 -4.24
N ARG A 22 32.48 -2.42 -4.98
CA ARG A 22 33.35 -1.31 -4.55
C ARG A 22 32.58 0.02 -4.60
N ILE A 23 32.14 0.49 -3.43
CA ILE A 23 31.36 1.72 -3.27
C ILE A 23 32.26 2.94 -3.50
N LYS A 24 31.94 3.74 -4.52
CA LYS A 24 32.49 5.09 -4.68
C LYS A 24 31.89 6.00 -3.61
N LYS A 25 32.73 6.60 -2.77
CA LYS A 25 32.30 7.42 -1.61
C LYS A 25 31.50 8.64 -2.06
N GLU A 26 31.82 9.16 -3.24
CA GLU A 26 31.20 10.33 -3.87
C GLU A 26 29.74 10.05 -4.29
N LEU A 27 29.40 8.78 -4.55
CA LEU A 27 28.05 8.34 -4.90
C LEU A 27 27.25 7.84 -3.69
N LEU A 28 27.84 7.80 -2.49
CA LEU A 28 27.16 7.35 -1.29
C LEU A 28 25.96 8.24 -0.89
N PRO A 29 26.03 9.58 -0.97
CA PRO A 29 24.90 10.44 -0.60
C PRO A 29 23.66 10.18 -1.47
N ILE A 30 23.82 10.04 -2.79
CA ILE A 30 22.68 9.78 -3.68
C ILE A 30 22.07 8.39 -3.45
N LYS A 31 22.90 7.39 -3.10
CA LYS A 31 22.40 6.06 -2.69
C LYS A 31 21.51 6.14 -1.45
N ILE A 32 21.93 6.89 -0.45
CA ILE A 32 21.15 7.10 0.79
C ILE A 32 19.83 7.79 0.47
N VAL A 33 19.84 8.88 -0.31
CA VAL A 33 18.62 9.58 -0.73
C VAL A 33 17.69 8.64 -1.50
N THR A 34 18.22 7.84 -2.42
CA THR A 34 17.43 6.90 -3.21
C THR A 34 16.83 5.79 -2.35
N PHE A 35 17.58 5.25 -1.38
CA PHE A 35 17.08 4.28 -0.41
C PHE A 35 15.92 4.84 0.42
N LEU A 36 16.13 6.02 1.02
CA LEU A 36 15.16 6.66 1.91
C LEU A 36 13.90 7.07 1.16
N TYR A 37 14.05 7.66 -0.03
CA TYR A 37 12.92 8.11 -0.83
C TYR A 37 12.10 6.94 -1.38
N GLN A 38 12.75 5.97 -2.05
CA GLN A 38 12.07 4.81 -2.59
C GLN A 38 11.42 3.98 -1.48
N GLY A 39 12.17 3.69 -0.41
CA GLY A 39 11.64 2.97 0.74
C GLY A 39 10.47 3.69 1.39
N GLY A 40 10.55 5.02 1.54
CA GLY A 40 9.49 5.83 2.13
C GLY A 40 8.21 5.87 1.30
N ILE A 41 8.29 5.96 -0.03
CA ILE A 41 7.11 5.87 -0.92
C ILE A 41 6.49 4.47 -0.84
N VAL A 42 7.30 3.41 -0.97
CA VAL A 42 6.79 2.03 -1.02
C VAL A 42 6.26 1.59 0.35
N ALA A 43 6.66 2.24 1.46
CA ALA A 43 6.20 1.94 2.81
C ALA A 43 4.67 1.87 2.96
N TYR A 44 3.95 2.81 2.32
CA TYR A 44 2.50 2.90 2.41
C TYR A 44 1.78 2.42 1.14
N MET A 45 2.48 2.11 0.04
CA MET A 45 1.88 1.63 -1.21
C MET A 45 0.95 0.41 -1.03
N PRO A 46 1.33 -0.66 -0.30
CA PRO A 46 0.44 -1.80 -0.06
C PRO A 46 -0.88 -1.45 0.62
N PHE A 47 -0.89 -0.34 1.37
CA PHE A 47 -1.99 0.04 2.24
C PHE A 47 -2.87 1.15 1.65
N LEU A 48 -2.50 1.80 0.54
CA LEU A 48 -3.27 2.91 -0.04
C LEU A 48 -4.68 2.48 -0.44
N THR A 49 -4.81 1.35 -1.15
CA THR A 49 -6.12 0.83 -1.56
C THR A 49 -6.95 0.36 -0.37
N LEU A 50 -6.29 -0.27 0.61
CA LEU A 50 -6.95 -0.73 1.83
C LEU A 50 -7.38 0.44 2.73
N HIS A 51 -6.62 1.53 2.72
CA HIS A 51 -6.99 2.78 3.38
C HIS A 51 -8.24 3.38 2.73
N MET A 52 -8.33 3.42 1.40
CA MET A 52 -9.56 3.83 0.69
C MET A 52 -10.76 2.96 1.08
N MET A 53 -10.58 1.64 1.09
CA MET A 53 -11.63 0.71 1.53
C MET A 53 -12.04 0.94 2.99
N GLY A 54 -11.06 1.17 3.87
CA GLY A 54 -11.29 1.43 5.29
C GLY A 54 -12.11 2.69 5.57
N MET A 55 -12.04 3.70 4.69
CA MET A 55 -12.86 4.91 4.75
C MET A 55 -14.26 4.76 4.13
N GLY A 56 -14.61 3.57 3.63
CA GLY A 56 -15.90 3.32 3.00
C GLY A 56 -16.01 3.71 1.53
N ILE A 57 -14.88 4.01 0.85
CA ILE A 57 -14.87 4.27 -0.59
C ILE A 57 -15.15 2.96 -1.35
N THR A 58 -16.12 3.00 -2.26
CA THR A 58 -16.57 1.82 -3.02
C THR A 58 -15.52 1.32 -4.02
N MET A 59 -15.57 0.03 -4.39
CA MET A 59 -14.67 -0.56 -5.40
C MET A 59 -14.69 0.20 -6.74
N THR A 60 -15.87 0.65 -7.17
CA THR A 60 -16.05 1.43 -8.41
C THR A 60 -15.37 2.79 -8.33
N GLN A 61 -15.46 3.47 -7.17
CA GLN A 61 -14.79 4.74 -6.92
C GLN A 61 -13.26 4.59 -6.81
N ILE A 62 -12.78 3.51 -6.19
CA ILE A 62 -11.35 3.17 -6.17
C ILE A 62 -10.86 2.95 -7.61
N GLY A 63 -11.59 2.16 -8.40
CA GLY A 63 -11.25 1.92 -9.80
C GLY A 63 -11.21 3.20 -10.63
N PHE A 64 -12.17 4.10 -10.42
CA PHE A 64 -12.18 5.42 -11.04
C PHE A 64 -10.97 6.28 -10.63
N THR A 65 -10.56 6.21 -9.37
CA THR A 65 -9.38 6.92 -8.85
C THR A 65 -8.11 6.46 -9.57
N TYR A 66 -7.90 5.14 -9.66
CA TYR A 66 -6.77 4.56 -10.39
C TYR A 66 -6.81 4.85 -11.90
N ALA A 67 -8.00 4.90 -12.50
CA ALA A 67 -8.15 5.29 -13.92
C ALA A 67 -7.76 6.75 -14.19
N CYS A 68 -7.92 7.65 -13.22
CA CYS A 68 -7.56 9.05 -13.34
C CYS A 68 -6.07 9.33 -13.09
N MET A 69 -5.38 8.49 -12.30
CA MET A 69 -3.97 8.68 -11.91
C MET A 69 -2.99 8.85 -13.10
N PRO A 70 -3.07 8.06 -14.19
CA PRO A 70 -2.17 8.21 -15.34
C PRO A 70 -2.18 9.61 -15.95
N PHE A 71 -3.33 10.29 -15.99
CA PHE A 71 -3.43 11.65 -16.53
C PHE A 71 -2.62 12.64 -15.68
N ALA A 72 -2.69 12.52 -14.35
CA ALA A 72 -1.87 13.33 -13.44
C ALA A 72 -0.37 13.00 -13.59
N SER A 73 -0.02 11.72 -13.74
CA SER A 73 1.36 11.28 -13.92
C SER A 73 2.00 11.75 -15.23
N ILE A 74 1.23 11.90 -16.32
CA ILE A 74 1.73 12.41 -17.61
C ILE A 74 2.03 13.91 -17.53
N ILE A 75 1.20 14.67 -16.81
CA ILE A 75 1.31 16.13 -16.72
C ILE A 75 2.47 16.58 -15.81
N GLY A 76 2.73 15.82 -14.75
CA GLY A 76 3.72 16.16 -13.73
C GLY A 76 5.13 16.44 -14.30
N PRO A 77 5.80 15.45 -14.94
CA PRO A 77 7.21 15.59 -15.34
C PRO A 77 7.49 16.77 -16.28
N PRO A 78 6.66 17.07 -17.30
CA PRO A 78 6.78 18.30 -18.09
C PRO A 78 6.74 19.58 -17.26
N ILE A 79 5.79 19.70 -16.31
CA ILE A 79 5.68 20.88 -15.45
C ILE A 79 6.95 21.04 -14.61
N ALA A 80 7.43 19.97 -13.99
CA ALA A 80 8.64 20.01 -13.17
C ALA A 80 9.90 20.33 -13.98
N GLY A 81 10.01 19.81 -15.21
CA GLY A 81 11.08 20.13 -16.15
C GLY A 81 11.13 21.61 -16.49
N ILE A 82 9.98 22.18 -16.93
CA ILE A 82 9.86 23.62 -17.24
C ILE A 82 10.21 24.47 -16.01
N LEU A 83 9.77 24.04 -14.82
CA LEU A 83 10.04 24.74 -13.57
C LEU A 83 11.53 24.70 -13.21
N ALA A 84 12.19 23.55 -13.42
CA ALA A 84 13.62 23.39 -13.21
C ALA A 84 14.44 24.28 -14.17
N ASP A 85 14.04 24.35 -15.44
CA ASP A 85 14.69 25.21 -16.44
C ASP A 85 14.49 26.70 -16.13
N ARG A 86 13.30 27.08 -15.63
CA ARG A 86 12.99 28.46 -15.26
C ARG A 86 13.77 28.93 -14.03
N PHE A 87 13.85 28.10 -12.98
CA PHE A 87 14.59 28.44 -11.78
C PHE A 87 16.10 28.27 -11.94
N GLY A 88 16.56 27.51 -12.94
CA GLY A 88 17.98 27.21 -13.13
C GLY A 88 18.59 26.40 -11.98
N ASN A 89 17.77 25.82 -11.12
CA ASN A 89 18.19 25.06 -9.94
C ASN A 89 17.38 23.76 -9.83
N TYR A 90 17.88 22.73 -10.51
CA TYR A 90 17.25 21.41 -10.57
C TYR A 90 17.07 20.77 -9.19
N LYS A 91 18.08 20.94 -8.31
CA LYS A 91 18.04 20.42 -6.93
C LYS A 91 16.87 21.02 -6.15
N LEU A 92 16.66 22.33 -6.27
CA LEU A 92 15.58 23.02 -5.57
C LEU A 92 14.21 22.49 -6.00
N VAL A 93 13.99 22.32 -7.30
CA VAL A 93 12.73 21.78 -7.82
C VAL A 93 12.53 20.33 -7.40
N LEU A 94 13.57 19.49 -7.41
CA LEU A 94 13.50 18.13 -6.89
C LEU A 94 13.08 18.11 -5.40
N ILE A 95 13.67 18.96 -4.56
CA ILE A 95 13.29 19.09 -3.14
C ILE A 95 11.82 19.52 -3.01
N MET A 96 11.36 20.49 -3.80
CA MET A 96 9.98 20.95 -3.78
C MET A 96 9.00 19.83 -4.14
N VAL A 97 9.25 19.07 -5.22
CA VAL A 97 8.33 17.99 -5.64
C VAL A 97 8.34 16.83 -4.63
N MET A 98 9.49 16.50 -4.03
CA MET A 98 9.57 15.48 -2.97
C MET A 98 8.78 15.92 -1.72
N PHE A 99 8.92 17.18 -1.31
CA PHE A 99 8.20 17.73 -0.17
C PHE A 99 6.69 17.78 -0.40
N MET A 100 6.25 18.25 -1.58
CA MET A 100 4.83 18.23 -1.97
C MET A 100 4.27 16.82 -2.00
N THR A 101 5.03 15.86 -2.53
CA THR A 101 4.63 14.44 -2.53
C THR A 101 4.39 13.92 -1.11
N ALA A 102 5.33 14.15 -0.19
CA ALA A 102 5.18 13.72 1.22
C ALA A 102 4.01 14.43 1.91
N GLY A 103 3.90 15.76 1.75
CA GLY A 103 2.83 16.55 2.33
C GLY A 103 1.45 16.10 1.86
N LEU A 104 1.27 15.87 0.57
CA LEU A 104 -0.01 15.44 0.00
C LEU A 104 -0.38 14.00 0.36
N HIS A 105 0.59 13.08 0.42
CA HIS A 105 0.32 11.73 0.93
C HIS A 105 0.00 11.74 2.43
N HIS A 106 0.61 12.63 3.20
CA HIS A 106 0.27 12.84 4.61
C HIS A 106 -1.13 13.45 4.77
N MET A 107 -1.54 14.38 3.90
CA MET A 107 -2.88 14.95 3.87
C MET A 107 -3.97 13.89 3.66
N LEU A 108 -3.67 12.75 3.03
CA LEU A 108 -4.62 11.64 2.87
C LEU A 108 -5.12 11.09 4.23
N LEU A 109 -4.33 11.21 5.29
CA LEU A 109 -4.72 10.78 6.64
C LEU A 109 -5.75 11.70 7.30
N TYR A 110 -5.84 12.95 6.84
CA TYR A 110 -6.78 13.94 7.37
C TYR A 110 -8.03 14.07 6.51
N VAL A 111 -8.17 13.24 5.48
CA VAL A 111 -9.40 13.21 4.69
C VAL A 111 -10.53 12.80 5.63
N PRO A 112 -11.53 13.67 5.85
CA PRO A 112 -12.64 13.35 6.73
C PRO A 112 -13.43 12.18 6.15
N TYR A 113 -13.64 11.18 6.98
CA TYR A 113 -14.50 10.04 6.69
C TYR A 113 -15.40 9.78 7.89
N ASN A 114 -16.54 9.18 7.65
CA ASN A 114 -17.39 8.73 8.74
C ASN A 114 -16.77 7.46 9.30
N GLU A 115 -16.18 7.55 10.48
CA GLU A 115 -15.78 6.35 11.20
C GLU A 115 -17.02 5.47 11.39
N PRO A 116 -16.97 4.19 11.00
CA PRO A 116 -18.09 3.30 11.25
C PRO A 116 -18.27 3.22 12.77
N GLU A 117 -19.47 3.57 13.26
CA GLU A 117 -19.78 3.51 14.68
C GLU A 117 -19.54 2.09 15.19
N ARG A 118 -18.68 1.97 16.21
CA ARG A 118 -18.26 0.67 16.76
C ARG A 118 -18.88 0.45 18.11
N ILE A 119 -19.32 -0.78 18.33
CA ILE A 119 -19.86 -1.21 19.62
C ILE A 119 -18.92 -2.27 20.16
N SER A 120 -18.47 -2.08 21.39
CA SER A 120 -17.83 -3.14 22.16
C SER A 120 -18.88 -3.83 23.03
N LEU A 121 -18.92 -5.16 22.94
CA LEU A 121 -19.76 -6.01 23.76
C LEU A 121 -18.85 -6.66 24.81
N SER A 122 -18.96 -6.25 26.06
CA SER A 122 -18.25 -6.90 27.16
C SER A 122 -19.07 -8.10 27.65
N CYS A 123 -18.45 -9.28 27.76
CA CYS A 123 -19.15 -10.48 28.24
C CYS A 123 -18.80 -10.81 29.70
N GLY A 124 -19.81 -11.15 30.50
CA GLY A 124 -19.67 -11.62 31.87
C GLY A 124 -20.68 -12.73 32.23
N PRO A 125 -20.62 -13.28 33.45
CA PRO A 125 -21.54 -14.34 33.89
C PRO A 125 -23.02 -13.90 33.94
N GLY A 126 -23.30 -12.60 33.83
CA GLY A 126 -24.65 -12.03 33.70
C GLY A 126 -25.09 -11.71 32.26
N GLY A 127 -24.37 -12.16 31.23
CA GLY A 127 -24.66 -11.89 29.82
C GLY A 127 -23.71 -10.87 29.17
N TYR A 128 -24.15 -10.22 28.10
CA TYR A 128 -23.38 -9.20 27.40
C TYR A 128 -23.79 -7.79 27.85
N ASN A 129 -22.83 -7.00 28.30
CA ASN A 129 -23.02 -5.58 28.56
C ASN A 129 -22.48 -4.75 27.39
N LEU A 130 -23.34 -3.88 26.83
CA LEU A 130 -23.03 -3.01 25.70
C LEU A 130 -22.25 -1.78 26.18
N THR A 131 -20.98 -1.68 25.81
CA THR A 131 -20.18 -0.48 26.02
C THR A 131 -19.89 0.15 24.66
N SER A 132 -20.55 1.26 24.33
CA SER A 132 -20.27 2.05 23.13
C SER A 132 -19.53 3.31 23.52
N ASP A 133 -18.40 3.59 22.86
CA ASP A 133 -17.70 4.89 22.97
C ASP A 133 -18.53 6.04 22.36
N SER A 134 -19.61 5.73 21.62
CA SER A 134 -20.51 6.70 20.98
C SER A 134 -21.98 6.42 21.32
N TYR A 135 -22.26 6.13 22.59
CA TYR A 135 -23.58 5.75 23.11
C TYR A 135 -24.73 6.75 22.83
N HIS A 136 -24.44 8.02 22.53
CA HIS A 136 -25.41 9.10 22.67
C HIS A 136 -26.28 9.43 21.45
N HIS A 137 -25.89 9.09 20.21
CA HIS A 137 -26.60 9.64 19.03
C HIS A 137 -27.46 8.65 18.25
N CYS A 138 -27.12 7.37 18.29
CA CYS A 138 -27.74 6.36 17.42
C CYS A 138 -29.13 5.89 17.93
N ILE A 139 -29.35 5.89 19.25
CA ILE A 139 -30.52 5.25 19.87
C ILE A 139 -31.67 6.22 20.18
N GLN A 140 -31.41 7.51 20.34
CA GLN A 140 -32.43 8.47 20.82
C GLN A 140 -33.57 8.75 19.83
N LYS A 141 -33.50 8.29 18.57
CA LYS A 141 -34.40 8.79 17.53
C LYS A 141 -35.73 8.07 17.39
N ASN A 142 -35.87 6.81 17.82
CA ASN A 142 -37.14 6.09 17.73
C ASN A 142 -37.47 5.34 19.02
N ASN A 143 -38.41 5.90 19.79
CA ASN A 143 -39.16 5.18 20.81
C ASN A 143 -39.76 3.91 20.17
N TYR A 144 -39.29 2.75 20.62
CA TYR A 144 -39.83 1.41 20.34
C TYR A 144 -39.77 0.93 18.88
N THR A 145 -38.60 0.49 18.40
CA THR A 145 -38.57 -0.56 17.36
C THR A 145 -37.35 -1.46 17.49
N LEU A 146 -37.61 -2.78 17.58
CA LEU A 146 -36.65 -3.85 17.31
C LEU A 146 -36.00 -3.61 15.94
N GLN A 147 -34.80 -3.03 15.91
CA GLN A 147 -34.03 -2.91 14.67
C GLN A 147 -32.96 -3.99 14.66
N GLY A 148 -32.98 -4.83 13.62
CA GLY A 148 -31.93 -5.80 13.37
C GLY A 148 -30.64 -5.09 13.00
N ILE A 149 -29.68 -5.08 13.90
CA ILE A 149 -28.31 -4.63 13.70
C ILE A 149 -27.48 -5.81 13.20
N HIS A 150 -26.85 -5.65 12.03
CA HIS A 150 -25.90 -6.63 11.54
C HIS A 150 -24.52 -6.29 12.08
N LEU A 151 -24.00 -7.07 13.02
CA LEU A 151 -22.62 -6.93 13.48
C LEU A 151 -21.68 -7.67 12.53
N LYS A 152 -20.67 -6.97 12.02
CA LYS A 152 -19.61 -7.50 11.15
C LYS A 152 -18.24 -7.38 11.81
N ASP A 153 -17.33 -8.24 11.37
CA ASP A 153 -15.91 -8.21 11.77
C ASP A 153 -15.70 -8.26 13.30
N CYS A 154 -16.48 -9.07 14.02
CA CYS A 154 -16.33 -9.20 15.46
C CYS A 154 -15.06 -9.95 15.84
N LYS A 155 -14.27 -9.41 16.77
CA LYS A 155 -13.03 -10.01 17.31
C LYS A 155 -13.11 -10.17 18.82
N PHE A 156 -12.78 -11.37 19.32
CA PHE A 156 -12.62 -11.62 20.75
C PHE A 156 -11.28 -11.07 21.25
N THR A 157 -11.31 -10.36 22.35
CA THR A 157 -10.15 -9.86 23.09
C THR A 157 -10.26 -10.41 24.51
N CYS A 158 -9.49 -11.45 24.78
CA CYS A 158 -9.44 -12.13 26.07
C CYS A 158 -8.11 -11.80 26.76
N GLU A 159 -8.04 -11.92 28.09
CA GLU A 159 -6.79 -11.76 28.84
C GLU A 159 -5.74 -12.80 28.42
N GLU A 160 -6.16 -13.96 27.92
CA GLU A 160 -5.30 -14.98 27.33
C GLU A 160 -5.65 -15.24 25.85
N PRO A 161 -4.69 -15.15 24.92
CA PRO A 161 -4.95 -15.10 23.47
C PRO A 161 -5.34 -16.43 22.80
N ASP A 162 -5.23 -17.58 23.47
CA ASP A 162 -5.44 -18.93 22.88
C ASP A 162 -6.56 -19.73 23.58
N GLN A 163 -7.63 -19.07 24.02
CA GLN A 163 -8.77 -19.74 24.63
C GLN A 163 -9.91 -19.96 23.64
N ASN A 164 -10.55 -21.13 23.76
CA ASN A 164 -11.83 -21.40 23.11
C ASN A 164 -12.93 -20.64 23.85
N VAL A 165 -13.61 -19.74 23.15
CA VAL A 165 -14.71 -18.94 23.68
C VAL A 165 -16.03 -19.63 23.32
N ASN A 166 -16.76 -20.08 24.33
CA ASN A 166 -18.11 -20.62 24.15
C ASN A 166 -19.12 -19.48 24.23
N VAL A 167 -19.88 -19.32 23.15
CA VAL A 167 -21.03 -18.42 23.07
C VAL A 167 -22.29 -19.28 23.13
N CYS A 168 -23.03 -19.17 24.22
CA CYS A 168 -24.20 -19.98 24.50
C CYS A 168 -25.49 -19.17 24.33
N TYR A 169 -26.49 -19.79 23.72
CA TYR A 169 -27.86 -19.29 23.63
C TYR A 169 -28.67 -20.06 24.68
N ASN A 170 -29.07 -19.37 25.76
CA ASN A 170 -29.93 -19.88 26.84
C ASN A 170 -29.50 -21.25 27.42
N ASP A 171 -28.22 -21.40 27.78
CA ASP A 171 -27.57 -22.61 28.32
C ASP A 171 -27.70 -23.92 27.50
N ASP A 172 -28.52 -23.94 26.43
CA ASP A 172 -28.87 -25.15 25.67
C ASP A 172 -28.07 -25.29 24.36
N ILE A 173 -27.64 -24.19 23.73
CA ILE A 173 -26.87 -24.23 22.45
C ILE A 173 -25.60 -23.39 22.58
N CYS A 174 -24.45 -24.05 22.75
CA CYS A 174 -23.15 -23.40 22.79
C CYS A 174 -22.37 -23.60 21.49
N LEU A 175 -21.92 -22.49 20.89
CA LEU A 175 -20.98 -22.49 19.77
C LEU A 175 -19.59 -22.13 20.29
N THR A 176 -18.62 -22.99 20.02
CA THR A 176 -17.22 -22.75 20.36
C THR A 176 -16.53 -22.01 19.22
N TYR A 177 -16.02 -20.83 19.54
CA TYR A 177 -15.17 -20.05 18.64
C TYR A 177 -13.74 -20.04 19.18
N ASN A 178 -12.76 -20.06 18.28
CA ASN A 178 -11.40 -19.76 18.66
C ASN A 178 -11.28 -18.22 18.86
N SER A 179 -10.61 -17.76 19.92
CA SER A 179 -10.32 -16.34 20.19
C SER A 179 -9.74 -15.59 18.99
N THR A 180 -9.03 -16.29 18.09
CA THR A 180 -8.40 -15.73 16.89
C THR A 180 -9.34 -15.62 15.67
N GLN A 181 -10.51 -16.26 15.70
CA GLN A 181 -11.46 -16.25 14.59
C GLN A 181 -12.30 -14.97 14.57
N LYS A 182 -12.51 -14.43 13.36
CA LYS A 182 -13.52 -13.38 13.12
C LYS A 182 -14.90 -14.01 13.02
N VAL A 183 -15.88 -13.42 13.71
CA VAL A 183 -17.27 -13.88 13.68
C VAL A 183 -18.18 -12.73 13.26
N SER A 184 -19.35 -13.03 12.70
CA SER A 184 -20.37 -12.04 12.37
C SER A 184 -21.73 -12.54 12.86
N PHE A 185 -22.51 -11.63 13.46
CA PHE A 185 -23.78 -11.94 14.09
C PHE A 185 -24.85 -10.97 13.62
N ASN A 186 -26.07 -11.46 13.42
CA ASN A 186 -27.25 -10.60 13.31
C ASN A 186 -27.88 -10.51 14.69
N ILE A 187 -28.06 -9.29 15.19
CA ILE A 187 -28.60 -9.03 16.52
C ILE A 187 -29.73 -8.01 16.42
N SER A 188 -30.88 -8.30 17.01
CA SER A 188 -31.95 -7.33 17.23
C SER A 188 -31.85 -6.78 18.65
N ILE A 189 -31.59 -5.48 18.82
CA ILE A 189 -31.54 -4.87 20.16
C ILE A 189 -32.95 -4.38 20.54
N ALA A 190 -33.43 -4.78 21.72
CA ALA A 190 -34.63 -4.23 22.34
C ALA A 190 -34.23 -3.45 23.59
N LEU A 191 -34.59 -2.17 23.66
CA LEU A 191 -34.35 -1.33 24.84
C LEU A 191 -35.50 -1.50 25.82
N ALA A 192 -35.22 -2.08 26.99
CA ALA A 192 -36.15 -2.08 28.10
C ALA A 192 -36.06 -0.72 28.82
N SER A 193 -37.17 0.01 28.86
CA SER A 193 -37.30 1.21 29.69
C SER A 193 -37.88 0.77 31.04
N GLU A 194 -37.03 0.61 32.05
CA GLU A 194 -37.48 0.74 33.45
C GLU A 194 -36.62 1.78 34.18
N ASN A 195 -37.31 2.55 35.01
CA ASN A 195 -36.86 3.82 35.60
C ASN A 195 -35.55 3.72 36.39
N ASP A 196 -34.75 4.79 36.31
CA ASP A 196 -33.66 5.19 37.22
C ASP A 196 -32.61 4.11 37.54
N ASP A 197 -31.70 3.86 36.61
CA ASP A 197 -30.30 4.30 36.69
C ASP A 197 -29.52 3.70 35.50
N GLN A 198 -28.53 4.44 35.03
CA GLN A 198 -27.85 4.24 33.75
C GLN A 198 -27.08 2.90 33.67
N GLU A 199 -27.70 1.87 33.09
CA GLU A 199 -26.99 0.75 32.47
C GLU A 199 -27.92 0.02 31.48
N GLY A 200 -27.66 0.17 30.18
CA GLY A 200 -28.43 -0.51 29.14
C GLY A 200 -27.99 -1.97 29.03
N VAL A 201 -28.70 -2.87 29.71
CA VAL A 201 -28.48 -4.32 29.60
C VAL A 201 -29.04 -4.83 28.27
N LEU A 202 -28.21 -5.52 27.48
CA LEU A 202 -28.65 -6.23 26.29
C LEU A 202 -29.39 -7.50 26.72
N ASP A 203 -30.71 -7.49 26.71
CA ASP A 203 -31.46 -8.68 27.14
C ASP A 203 -31.54 -9.76 26.03
N HIS A 204 -31.61 -9.40 24.75
CA HIS A 204 -32.04 -10.36 23.70
C HIS A 204 -31.38 -10.23 22.33
N ILE A 205 -31.20 -11.37 21.64
CA ILE A 205 -30.71 -11.50 20.26
C ILE A 205 -31.68 -12.41 19.48
N GLU A 206 -32.39 -11.90 18.46
CA GLU A 206 -33.17 -12.77 17.55
C GLU A 206 -32.31 -13.27 16.38
N ARG A 207 -32.31 -14.59 16.17
CA ARG A 207 -31.95 -15.21 14.89
C ARG A 207 -33.24 -15.52 14.12
N VAL A 208 -33.20 -15.37 12.80
CA VAL A 208 -34.35 -15.53 11.86
C VAL A 208 -34.84 -16.98 11.73
N ASN A 209 -34.95 -17.76 12.82
CA ASN A 209 -35.81 -18.96 12.80
C ASN A 209 -36.12 -19.59 14.16
N TYR A 210 -35.61 -19.11 15.29
CA TYR A 210 -36.00 -19.65 16.60
C TYR A 210 -36.01 -18.54 17.65
N SER A 211 -36.96 -18.66 18.58
CA SER A 211 -37.38 -17.74 19.63
C SER A 211 -36.29 -16.98 20.38
N ARG A 212 -36.65 -15.77 20.83
CA ARG A 212 -35.93 -14.84 21.74
C ARG A 212 -35.20 -15.58 22.88
N GLN A 213 -33.87 -15.49 22.94
CA GLN A 213 -33.05 -16.17 23.96
C GLN A 213 -31.89 -15.28 24.47
N PRO A 214 -31.58 -15.31 25.78
CA PRO A 214 -30.44 -14.60 26.37
C PRO A 214 -29.10 -15.26 25.98
N LEU A 215 -28.06 -14.45 25.83
CA LEU A 215 -26.74 -14.89 25.36
C LEU A 215 -25.74 -14.89 26.54
N THR A 216 -25.10 -16.03 26.82
CA THR A 216 -24.12 -16.20 27.92
C THR A 216 -22.75 -16.62 27.39
N CYS A 217 -21.65 -16.12 27.99
CA CYS A 217 -20.29 -16.62 27.70
C CYS A 217 -19.65 -17.25 28.92
N SER A 218 -18.79 -18.23 28.66
CA SER A 218 -18.03 -18.92 29.72
C SER A 218 -16.86 -18.08 30.29
N ASN A 219 -16.33 -17.07 29.57
CA ASN A 219 -15.07 -16.38 29.91
C ASN A 219 -15.19 -14.85 29.86
N HIS A 220 -14.36 -14.13 30.64
CA HIS A 220 -14.22 -12.66 30.64
C HIS A 220 -13.53 -12.13 29.37
N CYS A 221 -14.16 -12.29 28.21
CA CYS A 221 -13.67 -11.78 26.94
C CYS A 221 -14.51 -10.59 26.47
N ARG A 222 -13.85 -9.59 25.88
CA ARG A 222 -14.53 -8.49 25.17
C ARG A 222 -14.68 -8.84 23.70
N LEU A 223 -15.87 -8.70 23.17
CA LEU A 223 -16.18 -8.88 21.75
C LEU A 223 -16.32 -7.50 21.11
N ASN A 224 -15.36 -7.11 20.27
CA ASN A 224 -15.40 -5.83 19.56
C ASN A 224 -15.99 -6.04 18.16
N CYS A 225 -17.07 -5.33 17.82
CA CYS A 225 -17.81 -5.49 16.56
C CYS A 225 -18.02 -4.16 15.83
N GLN A 226 -18.17 -4.22 14.51
CA GLN A 226 -18.64 -3.10 13.68
C GLN A 226 -20.14 -3.22 13.41
N ILE A 227 -20.89 -2.12 13.52
CA ILE A 227 -22.31 -2.07 13.17
C ILE A 227 -22.46 -1.91 11.65
N SER A 228 -23.35 -2.70 11.05
CA SER A 228 -23.81 -2.54 9.67
C SER A 228 -25.35 -2.58 9.65
N GLY A 229 -25.99 -1.64 8.94
CA GLY A 229 -27.43 -1.72 8.65
C GLY A 229 -28.38 -0.78 9.41
N VAL A 230 -27.90 0.17 10.22
CA VAL A 230 -28.77 1.23 10.77
C VAL A 230 -28.69 2.46 9.87
N ALA A 231 -29.76 2.71 9.11
CA ALA A 231 -29.84 3.83 8.17
C ALA A 231 -29.85 5.22 8.85
N ASP A 232 -30.12 5.30 10.16
CA ASP A 232 -30.43 6.56 10.86
C ASP A 232 -29.42 7.00 11.93
N CYS A 233 -28.31 6.29 12.13
CA CYS A 233 -27.30 6.64 13.14
C CYS A 233 -26.14 7.52 12.64
N VAL A 234 -26.25 8.03 11.42
CA VAL A 234 -25.22 8.91 10.86
C VAL A 234 -25.40 10.33 11.41
N THR A 235 -24.86 10.63 12.58
CA THR A 235 -24.76 12.01 13.08
C THR A 235 -23.44 12.67 12.69
N LYS A 236 -23.35 13.02 11.41
CA LYS A 236 -22.88 14.31 10.86
C LYS A 236 -22.83 14.15 9.34
N GLU A 237 -23.37 15.13 8.63
CA GLU A 237 -23.49 15.19 7.16
C GLU A 237 -22.14 15.32 6.44
N PHE A 238 -21.12 14.53 6.78
CA PHE A 238 -20.03 14.33 5.84
C PHE A 238 -20.42 13.19 4.92
N SER A 239 -21.02 13.53 3.77
CA SER A 239 -21.43 12.49 2.82
C SER A 239 -20.21 11.71 2.34
N LEU A 240 -20.34 10.39 2.20
CA LEU A 240 -19.32 9.52 1.61
C LEU A 240 -18.87 10.03 0.22
N GLU A 241 -19.72 10.79 -0.47
CA GLU A 241 -19.38 11.46 -1.72
C GLU A 241 -18.32 12.56 -1.52
N TYR A 242 -18.43 13.40 -0.49
CA TYR A 242 -17.40 14.41 -0.20
C TYR A 242 -16.07 13.75 0.18
N THR A 243 -16.10 12.68 0.99
CA THR A 243 -14.89 11.89 1.32
C THR A 243 -14.21 11.41 0.05
N PHE A 244 -14.99 10.84 -0.87
CA PHE A 244 -14.48 10.37 -2.15
C PHE A 244 -13.86 11.50 -2.98
N TRP A 245 -14.55 12.62 -3.19
CA TRP A 245 -14.04 13.70 -4.05
C TRP A 245 -12.81 14.42 -3.45
N ILE A 246 -12.77 14.59 -2.12
CA ILE A 246 -11.58 15.14 -1.44
C ILE A 246 -10.42 14.16 -1.55
N TYR A 247 -10.66 12.86 -1.32
CA TYR A 247 -9.64 11.84 -1.46
C TYR A 247 -9.10 11.79 -2.88
N LEU A 248 -10.00 11.75 -3.88
CA LEU A 248 -9.65 11.74 -5.31
C LEU A 248 -8.79 12.96 -5.64
N SER A 249 -9.22 14.16 -5.25
CA SER A 249 -8.48 15.40 -5.53
C SER A 249 -7.09 15.40 -4.90
N THR A 250 -7.00 15.00 -3.63
CA THR A 250 -5.73 14.90 -2.90
C THR A 250 -4.82 13.84 -3.52
N ARG A 251 -5.39 12.69 -3.91
CA ARG A 251 -4.66 11.58 -4.55
C ARG A 251 -4.13 11.99 -5.92
N LEU A 252 -4.93 12.64 -6.75
CA LEU A 252 -4.51 13.13 -8.07
C LEU A 252 -3.42 14.20 -7.95
N LEU A 253 -3.55 15.12 -6.98
CA LEU A 253 -2.54 16.13 -6.73
C LEU A 253 -1.23 15.48 -6.23
N ALA A 254 -1.31 14.47 -5.35
CA ALA A 254 -0.15 13.72 -4.90
C ALA A 254 0.55 13.01 -6.08
N THR A 255 -0.22 12.39 -6.98
CA THR A 255 0.28 11.72 -8.19
C THR A 255 0.95 12.68 -9.16
N LEU A 256 0.47 13.92 -9.27
CA LEU A 256 1.07 14.98 -10.10
C LEU A 256 2.51 15.27 -9.70
N PHE A 257 2.84 15.23 -8.40
CA PHE A 257 4.20 15.48 -7.90
C PHE A 257 5.06 14.22 -7.77
N LEU A 258 4.43 13.06 -7.62
CA LEU A 258 5.11 11.76 -7.48
C LEU A 258 5.85 11.32 -8.76
N GLY A 259 5.28 11.56 -9.95
CA GLY A 259 5.97 11.24 -11.21
C GLY A 259 7.29 12.03 -11.39
N PRO A 260 7.24 13.37 -11.28
CA PRO A 260 8.42 14.22 -11.28
C PRO A 260 9.51 13.82 -10.29
N SER A 261 9.15 13.50 -9.05
CA SER A 261 10.15 13.19 -8.03
C SER A 261 10.99 11.98 -8.40
N PHE A 262 10.39 10.92 -8.98
CA PHE A 262 11.15 9.78 -9.49
C PHE A 262 12.03 10.13 -10.69
N THR A 263 11.45 10.76 -11.72
CA THR A 263 12.19 11.10 -12.96
C THR A 263 13.35 12.06 -12.68
N MET A 264 13.15 13.03 -11.79
CA MET A 264 14.18 13.99 -11.39
C MET A 264 15.25 13.39 -10.48
N LEU A 265 14.88 12.46 -9.60
CA LEU A 265 15.84 11.72 -8.79
C LEU A 265 16.73 10.82 -9.67
N ASP A 266 16.13 10.12 -10.64
CA ASP A 266 16.85 9.31 -11.63
C ASP A 266 17.80 10.16 -12.48
N ALA A 267 17.35 11.33 -12.95
CA ALA A 267 18.20 12.27 -13.69
C ALA A 267 19.37 12.79 -12.85
N SER A 268 19.12 13.10 -11.57
CA SER A 268 20.16 13.53 -10.62
C SER A 268 21.19 12.43 -10.37
N ALA A 269 20.73 11.18 -10.18
CA ALA A 269 21.59 10.02 -10.03
C ALA A 269 22.43 9.77 -11.29
N LEU A 270 21.82 9.88 -12.48
CA LEU A 270 22.51 9.73 -13.76
C LEU A 270 23.60 10.80 -13.97
N ALA A 271 23.31 12.07 -13.62
CA ALA A 271 24.28 13.16 -13.71
C ALA A 271 25.52 12.91 -12.84
N LEU A 272 25.32 12.52 -11.58
CA LEU A 272 26.39 12.19 -10.65
C LEU A 272 27.19 10.96 -11.08
N VAL A 273 26.50 9.96 -11.62
CA VAL A 273 27.12 8.76 -12.19
C VAL A 273 28.00 9.12 -13.37
N LYS A 274 27.55 10.01 -14.27
CA LYS A 274 28.34 10.49 -15.41
C LYS A 274 29.59 11.25 -14.96
N GLU A 275 29.45 12.12 -13.96
CA GLU A 275 30.55 12.89 -13.37
C GLU A 275 31.62 11.98 -12.74
N HIS A 276 31.20 10.97 -11.98
CA HIS A 276 32.10 10.10 -11.22
C HIS A 276 32.41 8.77 -11.92
N LYS A 277 32.07 8.61 -13.21
CA LYS A 277 32.22 7.38 -14.02
C LYS A 277 31.64 6.13 -13.34
N GLY A 278 30.48 6.25 -12.72
CA GLY A 278 29.76 5.14 -12.07
C GLY A 278 28.94 4.32 -13.06
N GLU A 279 28.20 3.36 -12.53
CA GLU A 279 27.14 2.65 -13.28
C GLU A 279 25.78 3.02 -12.68
N PHE A 280 24.80 3.27 -13.57
CA PHE A 280 23.47 3.72 -13.17
C PHE A 280 22.67 2.62 -12.47
N GLY A 281 22.70 1.39 -13.00
CA GLY A 281 22.04 0.23 -12.40
C GLY A 281 22.42 0.01 -10.93
N LYS A 282 23.70 0.20 -10.58
CA LYS A 282 24.20 0.09 -9.20
C LYS A 282 23.66 1.16 -8.23
N GLN A 283 23.24 2.33 -8.71
CA GLN A 283 22.60 3.32 -7.85
C GLN A 283 21.16 2.92 -7.53
N ARG A 284 20.46 2.39 -8.54
CA ARG A 284 19.07 1.94 -8.43
C ARG A 284 18.89 0.79 -7.44
N ILE A 285 19.88 -0.09 -7.33
CA ILE A 285 19.89 -1.21 -6.35
C ILE A 285 19.62 -0.71 -4.93
N THR A 286 20.15 0.46 -4.53
CA THR A 286 19.94 0.94 -3.16
C THR A 286 18.48 1.37 -2.94
N GLY A 287 17.82 1.94 -3.96
CA GLY A 287 16.37 2.18 -3.94
C GLY A 287 15.57 0.88 -3.80
N MET A 288 15.96 -0.17 -4.53
CA MET A 288 15.31 -1.49 -4.45
C MET A 288 15.46 -2.14 -3.08
N ILE A 289 16.61 -2.00 -2.43
CA ILE A 289 16.78 -2.47 -1.04
C ILE A 289 15.84 -1.70 -0.11
N GLY A 290 15.69 -0.39 -0.28
CA GLY A 290 14.70 0.42 0.46
C GLY A 290 13.28 -0.08 0.23
N GLY A 291 12.90 -0.30 -1.04
CA GLY A 291 11.61 -0.85 -1.44
C GLY A 291 11.36 -2.29 -0.98
N ALA A 292 12.41 -3.07 -0.68
CA ALA A 292 12.26 -4.42 -0.14
C ALA A 292 12.12 -4.42 1.39
N VAL A 293 12.91 -3.60 2.08
CA VAL A 293 13.02 -3.64 3.55
C VAL A 293 11.97 -2.77 4.24
N ILE A 294 11.72 -1.56 3.76
CA ILE A 294 10.84 -0.61 4.45
C ILE A 294 9.38 -1.04 4.47
N PRO A 295 8.77 -1.58 3.39
CA PRO A 295 7.37 -2.04 3.44
C PRO A 295 7.17 -3.22 4.38
N LEU A 296 8.16 -4.09 4.54
CA LEU A 296 8.15 -5.16 5.54
C LEU A 296 8.04 -4.57 6.95
N LEU A 297 8.90 -3.60 7.27
CA LEU A 297 8.87 -2.89 8.55
C LEU A 297 7.55 -2.14 8.76
N ALA A 298 7.03 -1.50 7.71
CA ALA A 298 5.74 -0.83 7.74
C ALA A 298 4.61 -1.82 8.07
N GLY A 299 4.60 -3.00 7.44
CA GLY A 299 3.61 -4.05 7.71
C GLY A 299 3.67 -4.57 9.15
N ILE A 300 4.86 -4.79 9.70
CA ILE A 300 5.03 -5.17 11.12
C ILE A 300 4.49 -4.08 12.04
N LEU A 301 4.83 -2.82 11.77
CA LEU A 301 4.42 -1.69 12.60
C LEU A 301 2.89 -1.49 12.57
N VAL A 302 2.28 -1.63 11.39
CA VAL A 302 0.83 -1.59 11.21
C VAL A 302 0.16 -2.73 11.97
N ASP A 303 0.65 -3.97 11.87
CA ASP A 303 0.09 -5.09 12.64
C ASP A 303 0.22 -4.87 14.15
N PHE A 304 1.35 -4.33 14.61
CA PHE A 304 1.58 -4.03 16.03
C PHE A 304 0.58 -3.01 16.57
N HIS A 305 0.44 -1.84 15.95
CA HIS A 305 -0.53 -0.83 16.39
C HIS A 305 -1.98 -1.27 16.17
N SER A 306 -2.27 -1.95 15.05
CA SER A 306 -3.62 -2.48 14.80
C SER A 306 -4.06 -3.49 15.85
N ASN A 307 -3.13 -4.31 16.37
CA ASN A 307 -3.42 -5.26 17.43
C ASN A 307 -3.65 -4.59 18.78
N GLN A 308 -2.92 -3.52 19.10
CA GLN A 308 -3.13 -2.75 20.33
C GLN A 308 -4.48 -2.04 20.33
N LEU A 309 -4.88 -1.47 19.20
CA LEU A 309 -6.12 -0.72 19.05
C LEU A 309 -7.34 -1.63 18.82
N GLY A 310 -7.13 -2.90 18.46
CA GLY A 310 -8.19 -3.85 18.15
C GLY A 310 -8.84 -3.63 16.77
N TYR A 311 -8.30 -2.76 15.93
CA TYR A 311 -8.78 -2.48 14.57
C TYR A 311 -7.63 -2.19 13.60
N GLN A 312 -7.92 -2.25 12.30
CA GLN A 312 -6.90 -1.99 11.26
C GLN A 312 -6.60 -0.50 11.16
N GLU A 313 -5.36 -0.11 11.45
CA GLU A 313 -4.91 1.27 11.47
C GLU A 313 -3.63 1.42 10.63
N PHE A 314 -3.73 2.12 9.50
CA PHE A 314 -2.65 2.22 8.51
C PHE A 314 -1.76 3.46 8.70
N MET A 315 -2.08 4.38 9.62
CA MET A 315 -1.39 5.70 9.72
C MET A 315 0.10 5.52 10.02
N SER A 316 0.44 4.48 10.77
CA SER A 316 1.80 4.07 11.09
C SER A 316 2.70 3.90 9.86
N ALA A 317 2.19 3.33 8.76
CA ALA A 317 2.95 3.19 7.52
C ALA A 317 3.20 4.53 6.83
N PHE A 318 2.23 5.45 6.89
CA PHE A 318 2.37 6.81 6.36
C PHE A 318 3.37 7.62 7.17
N TYR A 319 3.34 7.56 8.50
CA TYR A 319 4.31 8.25 9.34
C TYR A 319 5.74 7.74 9.12
N LEU A 320 5.93 6.42 9.03
CA LEU A 320 7.22 5.82 8.71
C LEU A 320 7.70 6.30 7.32
N GLY A 321 6.85 6.20 6.30
CA GLY A 321 7.18 6.59 4.93
C GLY A 321 7.54 8.07 4.80
N ASN A 322 6.71 8.96 5.34
CA ASN A 322 6.93 10.41 5.29
C ASN A 322 8.16 10.83 6.12
N GLY A 323 8.40 10.19 7.27
CA GLY A 323 9.62 10.41 8.06
C GLY A 323 10.89 10.09 7.28
N LEU A 324 10.92 8.95 6.58
CA LEU A 324 12.05 8.57 5.72
C LEU A 324 12.24 9.53 4.54
N ILE A 325 11.15 9.95 3.89
CA ILE A 325 11.21 10.93 2.80
C ILE A 325 11.76 12.26 3.31
N LEU A 326 11.35 12.73 4.49
CA LEU A 326 11.85 13.97 5.08
C LEU A 326 13.35 13.90 5.39
N ILE A 327 13.82 12.78 5.96
CA ILE A 327 15.26 12.54 6.15
C ILE A 327 15.98 12.54 4.79
N GLY A 328 15.39 11.91 3.77
CA GLY A 328 15.91 11.93 2.40
C GLY A 328 16.04 13.33 1.80
N ILE A 329 15.04 14.20 2.03
CA ILE A 329 15.05 15.61 1.61
C ILE A 329 16.17 16.36 2.33
N ILE A 330 16.34 16.15 3.64
CA ILE A 330 17.43 16.76 4.43
C ILE A 330 18.78 16.32 3.86
N CYS A 331 18.99 15.02 3.61
CA CYS A 331 20.22 14.52 2.98
C CYS A 331 20.47 15.13 1.60
N LEU A 332 19.43 15.26 0.77
CA LEU A 332 19.53 15.88 -0.55
C LEU A 332 19.85 17.37 -0.46
N ALA A 333 19.34 18.08 0.54
CA ALA A 333 19.61 19.50 0.74
C ALA A 333 21.11 19.76 0.98
N PHE A 334 21.78 18.90 1.74
CA PHE A 334 23.23 18.95 1.99
C PHE A 334 24.08 18.48 0.80
N MET A 335 23.47 17.82 -0.18
CA MET A 335 24.18 17.34 -1.37
C MET A 335 24.35 18.44 -2.42
N THR A 336 25.48 18.41 -3.14
CA THR A 336 25.70 19.21 -4.35
C THR A 336 25.32 18.39 -5.57
N VAL A 337 24.20 18.75 -6.22
CA VAL A 337 23.78 18.15 -7.49
C VAL A 337 23.85 19.22 -8.56
N LYS A 338 24.66 18.98 -9.59
CA LYS A 338 24.75 19.85 -10.77
C LYS A 338 24.12 19.13 -11.94
N VAL A 339 22.84 19.42 -12.20
CA VAL A 339 22.19 19.06 -13.46
C VAL A 339 22.23 20.28 -14.35
N GLU A 340 22.86 20.19 -15.52
CA GLU A 340 22.85 21.27 -16.49
C GLU A 340 21.43 21.46 -17.01
N ALA A 341 20.84 22.64 -16.76
CA ALA A 341 19.56 23.01 -17.34
C ALA A 341 19.74 23.25 -18.84
N GLN A 342 19.07 22.44 -19.67
CA GLN A 342 19.16 22.57 -21.11
C GLN A 342 18.03 23.48 -21.59
N ARG A 343 18.36 24.74 -21.93
CA ARG A 343 17.37 25.67 -22.51
C ARG A 343 16.97 25.20 -23.90
N SER A 344 15.88 24.46 -24.01
CA SER A 344 15.22 24.15 -25.27
C SER A 344 13.72 24.43 -25.19
N ASN A 345 13.09 24.55 -26.36
CA ASN A 345 11.64 24.69 -26.44
C ASN A 345 11.01 23.32 -26.25
N PHE A 346 10.63 22.97 -25.01
CA PHE A 346 10.06 21.66 -24.63
C PHE A 346 9.02 21.14 -25.64
N TRP A 347 8.04 21.97 -26.01
CA TRP A 347 6.96 21.59 -26.93
C TRP A 347 7.46 21.27 -28.36
N ALA A 348 8.51 21.94 -28.83
CA ALA A 348 9.09 21.68 -30.14
C ALA A 348 9.85 20.34 -30.14
N ASP A 349 10.60 20.06 -29.07
CA ASP A 349 11.33 18.79 -28.92
C ASP A 349 10.37 17.61 -28.74
N LEU A 350 9.31 17.79 -27.94
CA LEU A 350 8.25 16.79 -27.78
C LEU A 350 7.58 16.47 -29.11
N LYS A 351 7.20 17.49 -29.88
CA LYS A 351 6.59 17.31 -31.20
C LYS A 351 7.52 16.53 -32.14
N LYS A 352 8.82 16.85 -32.13
CA LYS A 352 9.83 16.15 -32.94
C LYS A 352 9.98 14.69 -32.53
N LEU A 353 9.86 14.39 -31.24
CA LEU A 353 9.94 13.04 -30.69
C LEU A 353 8.73 12.19 -31.08
N VAL A 354 7.52 12.69 -30.81
CA VAL A 354 6.24 12.00 -31.09
C VAL A 354 5.94 11.93 -32.61
N SER A 355 6.69 12.63 -33.46
CA SER A 355 6.58 12.46 -34.92
C SER A 355 7.24 11.18 -35.43
N ARG A 356 7.95 10.43 -34.58
CA ARG A 356 8.63 9.19 -34.96
C ARG A 356 7.76 7.98 -34.62
N ILE A 357 7.33 7.24 -35.64
CA ILE A 357 6.48 6.06 -35.49
C ILE A 357 7.06 5.00 -34.54
N GLU A 358 8.39 4.84 -34.50
CA GLU A 358 9.08 3.92 -33.58
C GLU A 358 8.84 4.28 -32.12
N ILE A 359 8.76 5.57 -31.81
CA ILE A 359 8.51 6.09 -30.47
C ILE A 359 7.04 5.92 -30.11
N ASP A 360 6.12 6.12 -31.06
CA ASP A 360 4.70 5.90 -30.82
C ASP A 360 4.39 4.44 -30.50
N ILE A 361 5.02 3.50 -31.22
CA ILE A 361 4.91 2.05 -30.93
C ILE A 361 5.44 1.75 -29.53
N PHE A 362 6.60 2.31 -29.18
CA PHE A 362 7.18 2.15 -27.84
C PHE A 362 6.27 2.71 -26.73
N LEU A 363 5.73 3.92 -26.91
CA LEU A 363 4.80 4.55 -25.97
C LEU A 363 3.52 3.71 -25.79
N PHE A 364 3.00 3.15 -26.88
CA PHE A 364 1.84 2.26 -26.83
C PHE A 364 2.14 0.96 -26.06
N MET A 365 3.32 0.34 -26.27
CA MET A 365 3.73 -0.83 -25.50
C MET A 365 3.84 -0.53 -24.00
N ILE A 366 4.48 0.60 -23.64
CA ILE A 366 4.61 1.03 -22.25
C ILE A 366 3.24 1.32 -21.63
N LEU A 367 2.29 1.89 -22.38
CA LEU A 367 0.92 2.11 -21.91
C LEU A 367 0.24 0.79 -21.52
N LEU A 368 0.32 -0.25 -22.37
CA LEU A 368 -0.26 -1.56 -22.08
C LEU A 368 0.36 -2.21 -20.83
N LEU A 369 1.69 -2.15 -20.69
CA LEU A 369 2.40 -2.65 -19.52
C LEU A 369 2.00 -1.86 -18.25
N GLY A 370 1.88 -0.53 -18.37
CA GLY A 370 1.42 0.35 -17.30
C GLY A 370 0.01 0.04 -16.82
N THR A 371 -0.93 -0.26 -17.72
CA THR A 371 -2.29 -0.68 -17.33
C THR A 371 -2.29 -1.98 -16.54
N SER A 372 -1.39 -2.92 -16.89
CA SER A 372 -1.25 -4.19 -16.18
C SER A 372 -0.69 -3.98 -14.78
N TRP A 373 0.28 -3.08 -14.62
CA TRP A 373 0.80 -2.69 -13.32
C TRP A 373 -0.26 -2.01 -12.44
N GLY A 374 -1.03 -1.06 -13.00
CA GLY A 374 -2.11 -0.39 -12.28
C GLY A 374 -3.23 -1.34 -11.82
N PHE A 375 -3.54 -2.38 -12.60
CA PHE A 375 -4.48 -3.42 -12.18
C PHE A 375 -3.97 -4.20 -10.96
N ILE A 376 -2.68 -4.57 -10.95
CA ILE A 376 -2.06 -5.25 -9.81
C ILE A 376 -2.05 -4.32 -8.59
N GLU A 377 -1.64 -3.06 -8.75
CA GLU A 377 -1.61 -2.07 -7.67
C GLU A 377 -3.00 -1.89 -7.02
N MET A 378 -4.06 -1.89 -7.83
CA MET A 378 -5.44 -1.78 -7.35
C MET A 378 -5.91 -3.05 -6.63
N PHE A 379 -5.81 -4.23 -7.26
CA PHE A 379 -6.54 -5.41 -6.80
C PHE A 379 -5.72 -6.41 -5.97
N LEU A 380 -4.39 -6.44 -6.09
CA LEU A 380 -3.56 -7.45 -5.43
C LEU A 380 -3.77 -7.45 -3.91
N PHE A 381 -3.64 -6.28 -3.28
CA PHE A 381 -3.73 -6.15 -1.82
C PHE A 381 -5.17 -6.36 -1.32
N ILE A 382 -6.18 -5.98 -2.11
CA ILE A 382 -7.58 -6.29 -1.82
C ILE A 382 -7.77 -7.80 -1.78
N ARG A 383 -7.33 -8.51 -2.82
CA ARG A 383 -7.45 -9.97 -2.92
C ARG A 383 -6.71 -10.68 -1.79
N LEU A 384 -5.50 -10.25 -1.46
CA LEU A 384 -4.76 -10.81 -0.32
C LEU A 384 -5.50 -10.57 0.99
N LYS A 385 -6.11 -9.40 1.18
CA LYS A 385 -6.91 -9.09 2.37
C LYS A 385 -8.15 -9.96 2.49
N GLU A 386 -8.86 -10.21 1.40
CA GLU A 386 -10.02 -11.12 1.34
C GLU A 386 -9.64 -12.55 1.74
N LEU A 387 -8.43 -12.98 1.39
CA LEU A 387 -7.87 -14.29 1.76
C LEU A 387 -7.31 -14.34 3.20
N GLY A 388 -7.48 -13.28 3.98
CA GLY A 388 -7.05 -13.21 5.38
C GLY A 388 -5.56 -12.88 5.57
N ALA A 389 -4.89 -12.25 4.59
CA ALA A 389 -3.50 -11.83 4.75
C ALA A 389 -3.33 -10.78 5.87
N THR A 390 -2.25 -10.93 6.64
CA THR A 390 -1.80 -9.94 7.62
C THR A 390 -1.13 -8.74 6.95
N ASN A 391 -0.98 -7.61 7.65
CA ASN A 391 -0.31 -6.45 7.08
C ASN A 391 1.19 -6.69 6.87
N PHE A 392 1.80 -7.52 7.74
CA PHE A 392 3.12 -8.09 7.51
C PHE A 392 3.24 -8.78 6.16
N LEU A 393 2.28 -9.66 5.81
CA LEU A 393 2.33 -10.40 4.55
C LEU A 393 2.23 -9.47 3.33
N MET A 394 1.47 -8.38 3.45
CA MET A 394 1.38 -7.34 2.41
C MET A 394 2.68 -6.53 2.26
N GLY A 395 3.41 -6.27 3.35
CA GLY A 395 4.77 -5.72 3.28
C GLY A 395 5.76 -6.71 2.66
N LEU A 396 5.62 -8.00 2.99
CA LEU A 396 6.48 -9.07 2.50
C LEU A 396 6.33 -9.32 0.98
N THR A 397 5.17 -9.10 0.38
CA THR A 397 5.03 -9.20 -1.09
C THR A 397 5.95 -8.22 -1.81
N MET A 398 6.04 -6.97 -1.34
CA MET A 398 7.00 -5.98 -1.85
C MET A 398 8.44 -6.45 -1.64
N THR A 399 8.77 -7.02 -0.48
CA THR A 399 10.10 -7.59 -0.22
C THR A 399 10.48 -8.66 -1.24
N VAL A 400 9.56 -9.55 -1.59
CA VAL A 400 9.81 -10.59 -2.59
C VAL A 400 10.03 -9.97 -3.97
N GLY A 401 9.14 -9.08 -4.43
CA GLY A 401 9.27 -8.43 -5.74
C GLY A 401 10.57 -7.65 -5.90
N PHE A 402 10.89 -6.78 -4.94
CA PHE A 402 12.11 -5.97 -4.95
C PHE A 402 13.37 -6.79 -4.66
N GLY A 403 13.31 -7.72 -3.71
CA GLY A 403 14.45 -8.52 -3.26
C GLY A 403 14.96 -9.49 -4.34
N VAL A 404 14.04 -10.18 -5.02
CA VAL A 404 14.36 -11.04 -6.17
C VAL A 404 15.02 -10.25 -7.29
N SER A 405 14.64 -8.99 -7.45
CA SER A 405 15.13 -8.16 -8.55
C SER A 405 16.58 -7.73 -8.39
N LEU A 406 17.13 -7.74 -7.17
CA LEU A 406 18.51 -7.31 -6.89
C LEU A 406 19.58 -8.07 -7.72
N PRO A 407 19.65 -9.41 -7.72
CA PRO A 407 20.64 -10.14 -8.52
C PRO A 407 20.47 -9.92 -10.03
N PHE A 408 19.25 -9.85 -10.54
CA PHE A 408 18.99 -9.65 -11.97
C PHE A 408 19.35 -8.24 -12.42
N LEU A 409 19.18 -7.22 -11.57
CA LEU A 409 19.58 -5.85 -11.88
C LEU A 409 21.10 -5.68 -12.00
N PHE A 410 21.91 -6.48 -11.30
CA PHE A 410 23.38 -6.46 -11.47
C PHE A 410 23.83 -6.92 -12.86
N ILE A 411 23.04 -7.76 -13.52
CA ILE A 411 23.34 -8.32 -14.85
C ILE A 411 22.32 -7.85 -15.90
N ALA A 412 21.55 -6.80 -15.62
CA ALA A 412 20.46 -6.33 -16.48
C ALA A 412 20.97 -5.95 -17.87
N ASP A 413 22.08 -5.22 -17.96
CA ASP A 413 22.64 -4.80 -19.25
C ASP A 413 23.01 -6.01 -20.13
N ALA A 414 23.66 -7.02 -19.55
CA ALA A 414 24.00 -8.26 -20.25
C ALA A 414 22.75 -9.06 -20.67
N ILE A 415 21.69 -9.06 -19.85
CA ILE A 415 20.41 -9.68 -20.20
C ILE A 415 19.76 -8.95 -21.38
N ILE A 416 19.67 -7.62 -21.30
CA ILE A 416 19.01 -6.78 -22.31
C ILE A 416 19.74 -6.86 -23.65
N GLU A 417 21.07 -6.83 -23.64
CA GLU A 417 21.88 -6.99 -24.85
C GLU A 417 21.72 -8.38 -25.49
N LYS A 418 21.65 -9.44 -24.68
CA LYS A 418 21.52 -10.82 -25.19
C LYS A 418 20.11 -11.14 -25.71
N VAL A 419 19.07 -10.67 -25.03
CA VAL A 419 17.66 -10.94 -25.39
C VAL A 419 17.17 -9.99 -26.48
N GLY A 420 17.74 -8.78 -26.54
CA GLY A 420 17.32 -7.69 -27.41
C GLY A 420 16.25 -6.83 -26.74
N ARG A 421 16.38 -5.51 -26.87
CA ARG A 421 15.52 -4.52 -26.20
C ARG A 421 14.02 -4.70 -26.52
N PRO A 422 13.58 -4.84 -27.78
CA PRO A 422 12.15 -5.01 -28.09
C PRO A 422 11.56 -6.32 -27.56
N SER A 423 12.38 -7.38 -27.54
CA SER A 423 12.00 -8.69 -27.02
C SER A 423 11.67 -8.65 -25.53
N ILE A 424 12.36 -7.80 -24.74
CA ILE A 424 12.07 -7.62 -23.31
C ILE A 424 10.64 -7.13 -23.11
N PHE A 425 10.18 -6.12 -23.85
CA PHE A 425 8.80 -5.61 -23.72
C PHE A 425 7.76 -6.68 -24.05
N THR A 426 8.01 -7.47 -25.10
CA THR A 426 7.11 -8.57 -25.50
C THR A 426 7.06 -9.67 -24.44
N LEU A 427 8.23 -10.05 -23.89
CA LEU A 427 8.34 -11.02 -22.81
C LEU A 427 7.59 -10.53 -21.56
N SER A 428 7.73 -9.26 -21.20
CA SER A 428 7.05 -8.67 -20.05
C SER A 428 5.54 -8.68 -20.18
N PHE A 429 5.01 -8.42 -21.37
CA PHE A 429 3.57 -8.51 -21.63
C PHE A 429 3.04 -9.93 -21.39
N PHE A 430 3.73 -10.95 -21.90
CA PHE A 430 3.36 -12.35 -21.64
C PHE A 430 3.45 -12.70 -20.14
N MET A 431 4.50 -12.26 -19.46
CA MET A 431 4.69 -12.51 -18.02
C MET A 431 3.65 -11.80 -17.16
N TYR A 432 3.15 -10.63 -17.57
CA TYR A 432 2.00 -10.00 -16.92
C TYR A 432 0.75 -10.86 -17.03
N GLY A 433 0.48 -11.47 -18.20
CA GLY A 433 -0.62 -12.40 -18.38
C GLY A 433 -0.55 -13.60 -17.42
N VAL A 434 0.64 -14.22 -17.31
CA VAL A 434 0.88 -15.31 -16.34
C VAL A 434 0.67 -14.85 -14.91
N ARG A 435 1.19 -13.66 -14.55
CA ARG A 435 1.08 -13.08 -13.20
C ARG A 435 -0.38 -12.81 -12.82
N LEU A 436 -1.18 -12.22 -13.72
CA LEU A 436 -2.59 -11.92 -13.49
C LEU A 436 -3.46 -13.19 -13.39
N ILE A 437 -3.27 -14.15 -14.30
CA ILE A 437 -3.95 -15.47 -14.20
C ILE A 437 -3.53 -16.16 -12.91
N GLY A 438 -2.25 -16.09 -12.55
CA GLY A 438 -1.72 -16.60 -11.29
C GLY A 438 -2.45 -16.08 -10.06
N TYR A 439 -2.60 -14.76 -9.94
CA TYR A 439 -3.36 -14.14 -8.85
C TYR A 439 -4.85 -14.49 -8.85
N SER A 440 -5.44 -14.86 -9.98
CA SER A 440 -6.83 -15.35 -9.99
C SER A 440 -6.99 -16.74 -9.37
N LEU A 441 -5.92 -17.55 -9.39
CA LEU A 441 -5.93 -18.94 -8.93
C LEU A 441 -5.48 -19.12 -7.47
N ILE A 442 -5.02 -18.05 -6.81
CA ILE A 442 -4.59 -18.14 -5.41
C ILE A 442 -5.79 -18.36 -4.47
N THR A 443 -5.65 -19.37 -3.62
CA THR A 443 -6.61 -19.71 -2.56
C THR A 443 -6.03 -19.45 -1.17
N ASN A 444 -4.71 -19.57 -1.03
CA ASN A 444 -3.96 -19.20 0.17
C ASN A 444 -3.11 -17.95 -0.13
N PRO A 445 -3.08 -16.93 0.73
CA PRO A 445 -2.37 -15.68 0.44
C PRO A 445 -0.86 -15.88 0.28
N TRP A 446 -0.25 -16.91 0.88
CA TRP A 446 1.17 -17.23 0.71
C TRP A 446 1.54 -17.72 -0.70
N MET A 447 0.55 -18.16 -1.49
CA MET A 447 0.77 -18.59 -2.88
C MET A 447 1.04 -17.43 -3.85
N CYS A 448 1.03 -16.17 -3.40
CA CYS A 448 1.34 -15.02 -4.25
C CYS A 448 2.82 -14.93 -4.64
N PHE A 449 3.74 -15.46 -3.83
CA PHE A 449 5.19 -15.23 -4.02
C PHE A 449 5.79 -15.70 -5.35
N PRO A 450 5.41 -16.86 -5.93
CA PRO A 450 5.86 -17.23 -7.27
C PRO A 450 5.48 -16.19 -8.33
N PHE A 451 4.34 -15.51 -8.15
CA PHE A 451 3.87 -14.46 -9.05
C PHE A 451 4.56 -13.12 -8.75
N GLU A 452 4.89 -12.83 -7.49
CA GLU A 452 5.74 -11.69 -7.13
C GLU A 452 7.16 -11.83 -7.71
N PHE A 453 7.70 -13.04 -7.80
CA PHE A 453 9.00 -13.29 -8.42
C PHE A 453 9.03 -12.79 -9.88
N LEU A 454 7.91 -12.87 -10.61
CA LEU A 454 7.80 -12.41 -12.00
C LEU A 454 7.93 -10.89 -12.13
N GLU A 455 7.84 -10.14 -11.03
CA GLU A 455 8.02 -8.68 -11.01
C GLU A 455 9.34 -8.22 -11.61
N VAL A 456 10.39 -9.03 -11.43
CA VAL A 456 11.71 -8.74 -11.97
C VAL A 456 11.66 -8.54 -13.49
N ILE A 457 10.87 -9.33 -14.20
CA ILE A 457 10.69 -9.22 -15.66
C ILE A 457 9.62 -8.17 -15.95
N THR A 458 8.44 -8.31 -15.34
CA THR A 458 7.27 -7.48 -15.70
C THR A 458 7.50 -6.00 -15.46
N PHE A 459 8.28 -5.64 -14.44
CA PHE A 459 8.51 -4.24 -14.06
C PHE A 459 10.00 -3.85 -14.08
N GLN A 460 10.87 -4.54 -13.34
CA GLN A 460 12.21 -4.00 -13.06
C GLN A 460 13.14 -3.99 -14.27
N LEU A 461 13.27 -5.10 -14.99
CA LEU A 461 14.05 -5.17 -16.23
C LEU A 461 13.43 -4.33 -17.34
N THR A 462 12.09 -4.31 -17.42
CA THR A 462 11.34 -3.48 -18.36
C THR A 462 11.63 -1.99 -18.17
N TRP A 463 11.68 -1.52 -16.92
CA TRP A 463 12.02 -0.14 -16.62
C TRP A 463 13.43 0.22 -17.04
N VAL A 464 14.42 -0.65 -16.75
CA VAL A 464 15.81 -0.43 -17.18
C VAL A 464 15.89 -0.37 -18.71
N ALA A 465 15.22 -1.29 -19.41
CA ALA A 465 15.15 -1.29 -20.86
C ALA A 465 14.47 -0.02 -21.42
N ALA A 466 13.42 0.48 -20.75
CA ALA A 466 12.70 1.69 -21.15
C ALA A 466 13.54 2.97 -21.00
N VAL A 467 14.23 3.13 -19.86
CA VAL A 467 15.09 4.30 -19.59
C VAL A 467 16.30 4.34 -20.51
N THR A 468 16.81 3.17 -20.92
CA THR A 468 17.97 3.05 -21.82
C THR A 468 17.60 2.95 -23.31
N TYR A 469 16.31 3.00 -23.64
CA TYR A 469 15.82 2.89 -25.02
C TYR A 469 16.23 4.09 -25.89
N CYS A 470 16.37 5.27 -25.28
CA CYS A 470 16.65 6.55 -25.95
C CYS A 470 18.13 6.89 -26.06
#